data_AF-A0A093PI59-F1
#
_entry.id   AF-A0A093PI59-F1
#
_cell.length_a   1.000
_cell.length_b   1.000
_cell.length_c   1.000
_cell.angle_alpha   90.00
_cell.angle_beta   90.00
_cell.angle_gamma   90.00
#
_symmetry.space_group_name_H-M   'P 1'
#
loop_
_entity.id
_entity.type
_entity.pdbx_description
1 polymer ?
#
loop_
_entity_poly.entity_id
_entity_poly.type
_entity_poly.pdbx_seq_one_letter_code
_entity_poly.pdbx_strand_id
1 'polypeptide(L)'
;IVTQLAVGKEALLAQEVGALLAGLAPQGEVLSPGDLQSVCMFMEESSLGRKHWRQTLAPLLQRLATTLRWVLQSQPAPGSTWGYLAVKACLQLFQALPKDVAPLVWSAAEKSEALQRLLGL
;
A
#
# COMPACT_ATOMS: atom_id res chain seq x y z
N ILE A 1 30.39 -7.38 18.56
CA ILE A 1 29.26 -7.46 19.54
C ILE A 1 28.25 -6.35 19.29
N VAL A 2 28.65 -5.06 19.31
CA VAL A 2 27.74 -3.92 19.07
C VAL A 2 27.04 -3.97 17.71
N THR A 3 27.74 -4.34 16.64
CA THR A 3 27.16 -4.47 15.28
C THR A 3 26.15 -5.61 15.17
N GLN A 4 26.41 -6.74 15.81
CA GLN A 4 25.49 -7.89 15.85
C GLN A 4 24.22 -7.57 16.65
N LEU A 5 24.34 -6.80 17.73
CA LEU A 5 23.20 -6.33 18.52
C LEU A 5 22.35 -5.30 17.75
N ALA A 6 22.98 -4.42 16.98
CA ALA A 6 22.29 -3.47 16.11
C ALA A 6 21.49 -4.21 15.01
N VAL A 7 22.11 -5.17 14.33
CA VAL A 7 21.46 -6.01 13.31
C VAL A 7 20.29 -6.81 13.91
N GLY A 8 20.46 -7.37 15.11
CA GLY A 8 19.39 -8.08 15.80
C GLY A 8 18.19 -7.19 16.15
N LYS A 9 18.42 -5.93 16.55
CA LYS A 9 17.35 -4.96 16.82
C LYS A 9 16.61 -4.54 15.55
N GLU A 10 17.33 -4.32 14.45
CA GLU A 10 16.71 -3.98 13.15
C GLU A 10 15.87 -5.13 12.60
N ALA A 11 16.34 -6.37 12.76
CA ALA A 11 15.58 -7.56 12.35
C ALA A 11 14.29 -7.71 13.16
N LEU A 12 14.35 -7.52 14.48
CA LEU A 12 13.17 -7.55 15.35
C LEU A 12 12.18 -6.43 14.99
N LEU A 13 12.67 -5.21 14.77
CA LEU A 13 11.83 -4.08 14.36
C LEU A 13 11.11 -4.37 13.04
N ALA A 14 11.83 -4.93 12.06
CA ALA A 14 11.25 -5.29 10.77
C ALA A 14 10.17 -6.39 10.91
N GLN A 15 10.37 -7.33 11.83
CA GLN A 15 9.39 -8.37 12.12
C GLN A 15 8.12 -7.81 12.76
N GLU A 16 8.25 -6.95 13.77
CA GLU A 16 7.10 -6.32 14.45
C GLU A 16 6.31 -5.42 13.49
N VAL A 17 7.00 -4.60 12.70
CA VAL A 17 6.37 -3.80 11.63
C VAL A 17 5.67 -4.70 10.63
N GLY A 18 6.30 -5.80 10.23
CA GLY A 18 5.70 -6.78 9.32
C GLY A 18 4.44 -7.44 9.89
N ALA A 19 4.42 -7.76 11.17
CA ALA A 19 3.25 -8.34 11.85
C ALA A 19 2.08 -7.34 11.92
N LEU A 20 2.37 -6.08 12.26
CA LEU A 20 1.37 -5.01 12.28
C LEU A 20 0.77 -4.76 10.89
N LEU A 21 1.62 -4.71 9.86
CA LEU A 21 1.18 -4.50 8.48
C LEU A 21 0.44 -5.73 7.91
N ALA A 22 0.82 -6.94 8.31
CA ALA A 22 0.08 -8.16 7.97
C ALA A 22 -1.33 -8.18 8.58
N GLY A 23 -1.53 -7.57 9.76
CA GLY A 23 -2.85 -7.33 10.34
C GLY A 23 -3.73 -6.40 9.48
N LEU A 24 -3.11 -5.60 8.60
CA LEU A 24 -3.80 -4.79 7.58
C LEU A 24 -3.93 -5.54 6.25
N ALA A 25 -3.66 -6.85 6.19
CA ALA A 25 -3.76 -7.66 4.98
C ALA A 25 -4.72 -8.88 5.02
N PRO A 26 -5.61 -9.12 6.01
CA PRO A 26 -6.59 -10.19 5.87
C PRO A 26 -7.50 -9.93 4.66
N GLN A 27 -7.70 -10.97 3.85
CA GLN A 27 -8.41 -10.90 2.58
C GLN A 27 -9.91 -10.69 2.80
N GLY A 28 -10.53 -9.80 2.00
CA GLY A 28 -12.01 -9.67 1.91
C GLY A 28 -12.62 -8.48 2.65
N GLU A 29 -11.91 -7.87 3.61
CA GLU A 29 -12.44 -6.71 4.35
C GLU A 29 -11.99 -5.37 3.73
N VAL A 30 -12.93 -4.41 3.71
CA VAL A 30 -12.68 -3.02 3.33
C VAL A 30 -11.74 -2.37 4.35
N LEU A 31 -10.70 -1.67 3.88
CA LEU A 31 -9.71 -1.02 4.74
C LEU A 31 -10.35 0.18 5.46
N SER A 32 -10.32 0.23 6.79
CA SER A 32 -10.84 1.40 7.52
C SER A 32 -10.06 2.68 7.18
N PRO A 33 -10.57 3.88 7.51
CA PRO A 33 -9.82 5.12 7.30
C PRO A 33 -8.49 5.13 8.07
N GLY A 34 -8.46 4.53 9.26
CA GLY A 34 -7.23 4.37 10.04
C GLY A 34 -6.22 3.45 9.36
N ASP A 35 -6.69 2.38 8.73
CA ASP A 35 -5.83 1.45 7.97
C ASP A 35 -5.27 2.14 6.72
N LEU A 36 -6.11 2.86 5.97
CA LEU A 36 -5.68 3.63 4.80
C LEU A 36 -4.65 4.70 5.19
N GLN A 37 -4.88 5.41 6.29
CA GLN A 37 -3.92 6.40 6.80
C GLN A 37 -2.61 5.74 7.25
N SER A 38 -2.67 4.56 7.86
CA SER A 38 -1.48 3.80 8.26
C SER A 38 -0.68 3.36 7.03
N VAL A 39 -1.34 2.82 6.01
CA VAL A 39 -0.70 2.50 4.71
C VAL A 39 -0.01 3.74 4.15
N CYS A 40 -0.70 4.88 4.11
CA CYS A 40 -0.11 6.15 3.63
C CYS A 40 1.15 6.52 4.42
N MET A 41 1.07 6.51 5.75
CA MET A 41 2.16 6.88 6.64
C MET A 41 3.39 5.97 6.48
N PHE A 42 3.18 4.64 6.42
CA PHE A 42 4.28 3.69 6.21
C PHE A 42 4.91 3.83 4.83
N MET A 43 4.14 4.19 3.81
CA MET A 43 4.65 4.43 2.46
C MET A 43 5.50 5.71 2.40
N GLU A 44 5.08 6.79 3.07
CA GLU A 44 5.81 8.07 3.14
C GLU A 44 7.08 7.95 3.99
N GLU A 45 6.94 7.54 5.25
CA GLU A 45 7.95 7.78 6.29
C GLU A 45 8.79 6.54 6.63
N SER A 46 8.46 5.35 6.12
CA SER A 46 9.11 4.10 6.55
C SER A 46 9.75 3.32 5.42
N SER A 47 11.08 3.24 5.41
CA SER A 47 11.83 2.36 4.51
C SER A 47 11.50 0.88 4.74
N LEU A 48 11.29 0.48 6.00
CA LEU A 48 10.84 -0.87 6.36
C LEU A 48 9.41 -1.14 5.92
N GLY A 49 8.50 -0.16 6.08
CA GLY A 49 7.13 -0.24 5.59
C GLY A 49 7.09 -0.46 4.08
N ARG A 50 7.85 0.34 3.31
CA ARG A 50 7.99 0.14 1.86
C ARG A 50 8.56 -1.24 1.50
N LYS A 51 9.56 -1.72 2.24
CA LYS A 51 10.15 -3.05 2.02
C LYS A 51 9.12 -4.17 2.27
N HIS A 52 8.34 -4.07 3.34
CA HIS A 52 7.26 -5.01 3.63
C HIS A 52 6.20 -4.97 2.54
N TRP A 53 5.71 -3.78 2.19
CA TRP A 53 4.67 -3.63 1.17
C TRP A 53 5.12 -4.10 -0.20
N ARG A 54 6.40 -4.02 -0.55
CA ARG A 54 6.91 -4.65 -1.77
C ARG A 54 6.72 -6.17 -1.78
N GLN A 55 6.86 -6.83 -0.63
CA GLN A 55 6.67 -8.28 -0.50
C GLN A 55 5.19 -8.68 -0.47
N THR A 56 4.32 -7.80 0.02
CA THR A 56 2.87 -8.02 0.18
C THR A 56 2.03 -7.10 -0.71
N LEU A 57 2.57 -6.69 -1.86
CA LEU A 57 1.96 -5.66 -2.70
C LEU A 57 0.65 -6.12 -3.35
N ALA A 58 0.64 -7.34 -3.88
CA ALA A 58 -0.54 -7.91 -4.52
C ALA A 58 -1.77 -7.97 -3.58
N PRO A 59 -1.69 -8.53 -2.37
CA PRO A 59 -2.84 -8.53 -1.46
C PRO A 59 -3.25 -7.11 -1.02
N LEU A 60 -2.31 -6.19 -0.83
CA LEU A 60 -2.62 -4.80 -0.51
C LEU A 60 -3.40 -4.11 -1.65
N LEU A 61 -2.95 -4.27 -2.90
CA LEU A 61 -3.63 -3.72 -4.08
C LEU A 61 -5.05 -4.29 -4.23
N GLN A 62 -5.25 -5.58 -3.94
CA GLN A 62 -6.58 -6.19 -3.95
C GLN A 62 -7.51 -5.59 -2.88
N ARG A 63 -6.99 -5.33 -1.67
CA ARG A 63 -7.77 -4.64 -0.62
C ARG A 63 -8.11 -3.20 -1.00
N LEU A 64 -7.17 -2.47 -1.60
CA LEU A 64 -7.42 -1.11 -2.08
C LEU A 64 -8.44 -1.09 -3.21
N ALA A 65 -8.37 -2.02 -4.16
CA ALA A 65 -9.36 -2.15 -5.22
C ALA A 65 -10.77 -2.45 -4.65
N THR A 66 -10.85 -3.36 -3.68
CA THR A 66 -12.10 -3.67 -2.96
C THR A 66 -12.64 -2.44 -2.22
N THR A 67 -11.76 -1.70 -1.55
CA THR A 67 -12.11 -0.48 -0.82
C THR A 67 -12.60 0.63 -1.74
N LEU A 68 -11.90 0.89 -2.84
CA LEU A 68 -12.32 1.87 -3.85
C LEU A 68 -13.68 1.51 -4.45
N ARG A 69 -13.89 0.23 -4.80
CA ARG A 69 -15.18 -0.25 -5.30
C ARG A 69 -16.29 0.02 -4.28
N TRP A 70 -16.05 -0.29 -3.01
CA TRP A 70 -16.99 -0.03 -1.94
C TRP A 70 -17.28 1.47 -1.77
N VAL A 71 -16.26 2.32 -1.73
CA VAL A 71 -16.44 3.78 -1.61
C VAL A 71 -17.30 4.33 -2.74
N LEU A 72 -17.03 3.90 -3.99
CA LEU A 72 -17.78 4.34 -5.16
C LEU A 72 -19.25 3.88 -5.15
N GLN A 73 -19.51 2.67 -4.64
CA GLN A 73 -20.85 2.07 -4.60
C GLN A 73 -21.67 2.55 -3.40
N SER A 74 -21.07 2.61 -2.21
CA SER A 74 -21.75 2.88 -0.94
C SER A 74 -21.90 4.36 -0.63
N GLN A 75 -21.20 5.25 -1.37
CA GLN A 75 -21.21 6.70 -1.17
C GLN A 75 -21.16 7.09 0.32
N PRO A 76 -20.01 6.87 0.99
CA PRO A 76 -19.89 7.15 2.41
C PRO A 76 -20.22 8.62 2.69
N ALA A 77 -20.69 8.88 3.92
CA ALA A 77 -21.30 10.15 4.31
C ALA A 77 -20.49 11.38 3.85
N PRO A 78 -21.16 12.50 3.51
CA PRO A 78 -20.50 13.76 3.20
C PRO A 78 -19.53 14.16 4.33
N GLY A 79 -18.28 14.50 3.97
CA GLY A 79 -17.22 14.80 4.93
C GLY A 79 -16.42 13.58 5.42
N SER A 80 -16.76 12.37 4.97
CA SER A 80 -15.95 11.19 5.25
C SER A 80 -14.59 11.25 4.55
N THR A 81 -13.55 10.79 5.23
CA THR A 81 -12.17 10.77 4.70
C THR A 81 -11.89 9.58 3.79
N TRP A 82 -12.84 8.65 3.68
CA TRP A 82 -12.73 7.40 2.93
C TRP A 82 -12.28 7.60 1.48
N GLY A 83 -13.00 8.43 0.72
CA GLY A 83 -12.68 8.64 -0.70
C GLY A 83 -11.30 9.27 -0.89
N TYR A 84 -11.00 10.31 -0.12
CA TYR A 84 -9.69 10.97 -0.14
C TYR A 84 -8.55 9.99 0.22
N LEU A 85 -8.69 9.25 1.33
CA LEU A 85 -7.65 8.33 1.81
C LEU A 85 -7.45 7.13 0.89
N ALA A 86 -8.52 6.59 0.31
CA ALA A 86 -8.41 5.47 -0.64
C ALA A 86 -7.65 5.90 -1.90
N VAL A 87 -7.97 7.08 -2.44
CA VAL A 87 -7.25 7.64 -3.59
C VAL A 87 -5.81 7.99 -3.22
N LYS A 88 -5.58 8.63 -2.06
CA LYS A 88 -4.23 8.97 -1.57
C LYS A 88 -3.36 7.72 -1.46
N ALA A 89 -3.84 6.67 -0.80
CA ALA A 89 -3.10 5.42 -0.63
C ALA A 89 -2.71 4.78 -1.97
N CYS A 90 -3.62 4.80 -2.95
CA CYS A 90 -3.33 4.33 -4.30
C CYS A 90 -2.23 5.15 -4.95
N LEU A 91 -2.38 6.48 -5.01
CA LEU A 91 -1.38 7.35 -5.64
C LEU A 91 0.01 7.16 -5.02
N GLN A 92 0.09 7.05 -3.70
CA GLN A 92 1.36 6.86 -3.01
C GLN A 92 2.02 5.52 -3.31
N LEU A 93 1.25 4.44 -3.37
CA LEU A 93 1.79 3.13 -3.77
C LEU A 93 2.38 3.18 -5.18
N PHE A 94 1.65 3.80 -6.10
CA PHE A 94 2.06 3.91 -7.49
C PHE A 94 3.30 4.81 -7.63
N GLN A 95 3.42 5.88 -6.84
CA GLN A 95 4.57 6.77 -6.84
C GLN A 95 5.81 6.19 -6.16
N ALA A 96 5.63 5.49 -5.03
CA ALA A 96 6.74 4.99 -4.23
C ALA A 96 7.25 3.61 -4.69
N LEU A 97 6.40 2.79 -5.32
CA LEU A 97 6.74 1.46 -5.81
C LEU A 97 6.30 1.25 -7.28
N PRO A 98 6.61 2.16 -8.22
CA PRO A 98 6.07 2.11 -9.59
C PRO A 98 6.45 0.83 -10.33
N LYS A 99 7.69 0.36 -10.15
CA LYS A 99 8.21 -0.87 -10.80
C LYS A 99 7.57 -2.15 -10.26
N ASP A 100 7.13 -2.12 -9.01
CA ASP A 100 6.53 -3.28 -8.34
C ASP A 100 5.01 -3.32 -8.60
N VAL A 101 4.36 -2.15 -8.63
CA VAL A 101 2.92 -2.01 -8.93
C VAL A 101 2.64 -2.33 -10.40
N ALA A 102 3.54 -1.92 -11.30
CA ALA A 102 3.31 -2.02 -12.73
C ALA A 102 2.93 -3.41 -13.28
N PRO A 103 3.69 -4.47 -12.97
CA PRO A 103 3.33 -5.81 -13.44
C PRO A 103 2.05 -6.37 -12.80
N LEU A 104 1.58 -5.80 -11.67
CA LEU A 104 0.42 -6.30 -10.93
C LEU A 104 -0.88 -5.64 -11.35
N VAL A 105 -0.83 -4.38 -11.78
CA VAL A 105 -2.02 -3.59 -12.14
C VAL A 105 -2.23 -3.54 -13.64
N TRP A 106 -1.16 -3.50 -14.44
CA TRP A 106 -1.28 -3.40 -15.89
C TRP A 106 -1.00 -4.74 -16.56
N SER A 107 -1.97 -5.19 -17.35
CA SER A 107 -1.74 -6.29 -18.28
C SER A 107 -0.91 -5.79 -19.47
N ALA A 108 -0.11 -6.67 -20.09
CA ALA A 108 0.63 -6.34 -21.33
C ALA A 108 -0.28 -5.87 -22.49
N ALA A 109 -1.60 -6.09 -22.39
CA ALA A 109 -2.60 -5.66 -23.35
C ALA A 109 -3.00 -4.18 -23.18
N GLU A 110 -2.86 -3.59 -22.00
CA GLU A 110 -3.17 -2.19 -21.71
C GLU A 110 -1.92 -1.31 -21.82
N LYS A 111 -1.37 -1.18 -23.03
CA LYS A 111 -0.29 -0.22 -23.35
C LYS A 111 -0.83 1.21 -23.43
N SER A 112 -1.43 1.71 -22.35
CA SER A 112 -1.82 3.11 -22.28
C SER A 112 -0.58 3.97 -22.05
N GLU A 113 -0.20 4.73 -23.08
CA GLU A 113 0.97 5.62 -23.05
C GLU A 113 0.90 6.65 -21.91
N ALA A 114 -0.31 7.09 -21.55
CA ALA A 114 -0.55 7.99 -20.42
C ALA A 114 -0.20 7.34 -19.08
N LEU A 115 -0.50 6.04 -18.92
CA LEU A 115 -0.19 5.30 -17.70
C LEU A 115 1.31 5.00 -17.61
N GLN A 116 1.97 4.70 -18.72
CA GLN A 116 3.43 4.51 -18.76
C GLN A 116 4.17 5.78 -18.30
N ARG A 117 3.76 6.96 -18.79
CA ARG A 117 4.32 8.26 -18.37
C ARG A 117 4.15 8.54 -16.87
N LEU A 118 3.01 8.17 -16.29
CA LEU A 118 2.76 8.34 -14.85
C LEU A 118 3.69 7.49 -13.96
N LEU A 119 4.28 6.44 -14.51
CA LEU A 119 5.14 5.50 -13.78
C LEU A 119 6.63 5.72 -14.03
N GLY A 120 6.97 6.62 -14.96
CA GLY A 120 8.34 6.78 -15.44
C GLY A 120 8.86 5.52 -16.15
N LEU A 121 7.97 4.78 -16.82
CA LEU A 121 8.29 3.64 -17.68
C LEU A 121 8.35 4.05 -19.15
#